data_AF-E3MSI8-F1
#
_entry.id   AF-E3MSI8-F1
#
_cell.length_a   1.000
_cell.length_b   1.000
_cell.length_c   1.000
_cell.angle_alpha   90.00
_cell.angle_beta   90.00
_cell.angle_gamma   90.00
#
_symmetry.space_group_name_H-M   'P 1'
#
loop_
_entity.id
_entity.type
_entity.pdbx_description
1 polymer ?
#
loop_
_entity_poly.entity_id
_entity_poly.type
_entity_poly.pdbx_seq_one_letter_code
_entity_poly.pdbx_strand_id
1 'polypeptide(L)'
;MAFNLAHATLKNGLAQPAPQQKRQPRILFEFWIAGILIRIREGAVRHIFESHSKDFSFAAKGAKDWPTIERNVSKHIAEMISSSAHLFLSNVRSTRNDSIMIYLKRPQDKLYHCFVVAHEGDNCYRLNTGYKKIIEDEAFSGTWINCGTGVVEEYWQGMQGVFTRGQPEENFHYWCIHGRVPSDFANFQPPVIVPVPPPVYLIPLIPVYVVPQYVPYQQELIY
;
A
#
# COMPACT_ATOMS: atom_id res chain seq x y z
N MET A 1 1.67 21.08 65.32
CA MET A 1 1.52 19.67 64.91
C MET A 1 0.14 19.50 64.31
N ALA A 2 0.06 19.32 62.99
CA ALA A 2 -1.17 19.02 62.28
C ALA A 2 -0.91 17.78 61.42
N PHE A 3 -1.50 16.66 61.84
CA PHE A 3 -1.60 15.46 61.02
C PHE A 3 -2.62 15.74 59.92
N ASN A 4 -2.21 15.72 58.65
CA ASN A 4 -3.15 15.66 57.54
C ASN A 4 -2.98 14.31 56.84
N LEU A 5 -4.00 13.48 57.00
CA LEU A 5 -4.12 12.14 56.45
C LEU A 5 -4.15 12.20 54.92
N ALA A 6 -3.20 11.50 54.29
CA ALA A 6 -3.29 11.19 52.86
C ALA A 6 -4.44 10.19 52.63
N HIS A 7 -5.43 10.59 51.85
CA HIS A 7 -6.46 9.69 51.35
C HIS A 7 -5.85 8.69 50.35
N ALA A 8 -5.69 7.44 50.79
CA ALA A 8 -5.39 6.32 49.90
C ALA A 8 -6.60 6.02 49.02
N THR A 9 -6.52 6.33 47.73
CA THR A 9 -7.52 5.93 46.74
C THR A 9 -7.34 4.43 46.44
N LEU A 10 -8.24 3.60 46.94
CA LEU A 10 -8.36 2.19 46.56
C LEU A 10 -8.74 2.10 45.07
N LYS A 11 -7.76 1.83 44.20
CA LYS A 11 -8.03 1.42 42.82
C LYS A 11 -8.56 -0.01 42.84
N ASN A 12 -9.89 -0.17 42.74
CA ASN A 12 -10.51 -1.43 42.37
C ASN A 12 -10.03 -1.82 40.97
N GLY A 13 -9.03 -2.69 40.90
CA GLY A 13 -8.50 -3.26 39.67
C GLY A 13 -9.48 -4.26 39.07
N LEU A 14 -10.47 -3.78 38.32
CA LEU A 14 -11.04 -4.60 37.26
C LEU A 14 -10.02 -4.62 36.12
N ALA A 15 -9.32 -5.74 35.98
CA ALA A 15 -8.42 -5.98 34.86
C ALA A 15 -9.18 -5.68 33.56
N GLN A 16 -8.64 -4.78 32.73
CA GLN A 16 -9.17 -4.57 31.40
C GLN A 16 -9.18 -5.93 30.67
N PRO A 17 -10.30 -6.33 30.04
CA PRO A 17 -10.31 -7.56 29.26
C PRO A 17 -9.19 -7.46 28.24
N ALA A 18 -8.37 -8.51 28.16
CA ALA A 18 -7.28 -8.58 27.19
C ALA A 18 -7.82 -8.17 25.81
N PRO A 19 -7.08 -7.34 25.05
CA PRO A 19 -7.54 -6.89 23.74
C PRO A 19 -7.92 -8.13 22.94
N GLN A 20 -9.21 -8.26 22.63
CA GLN A 20 -9.72 -9.36 21.81
C GLN A 20 -8.93 -9.32 20.51
N GLN A 21 -8.04 -10.29 20.32
CA GLN A 21 -7.34 -10.47 19.07
C GLN A 21 -8.43 -10.64 18.01
N LYS A 22 -8.64 -9.62 17.18
CA LYS A 22 -9.61 -9.69 16.08
C LYS A 22 -9.23 -10.91 15.25
N ARG A 23 -10.04 -11.97 15.35
CA ARG A 23 -9.82 -13.21 14.61
C ARG A 23 -9.76 -12.83 13.14
N GLN A 24 -8.65 -13.13 12.48
CA GLN A 24 -8.51 -12.82 11.06
C GLN A 24 -9.63 -13.54 10.28
N PRO A 25 -10.27 -12.88 9.30
CA PRO A 25 -11.30 -13.51 8.49
C PRO A 25 -10.76 -14.74 7.77
N ARG A 26 -11.64 -15.73 7.57
CA ARG A 26 -11.31 -17.00 6.91
C ARG A 26 -10.76 -16.74 5.51
N ILE A 27 -9.75 -17.51 5.11
CA ILE A 27 -9.25 -17.49 3.73
C ILE A 27 -10.21 -18.30 2.85
N LEU A 28 -10.68 -17.70 1.77
CA LEU A 28 -11.57 -18.33 0.79
C LEU A 28 -10.77 -18.95 -0.36
N PHE A 29 -9.76 -18.23 -0.85
CA PHE A 29 -8.88 -18.67 -1.94
C PHE A 29 -7.46 -18.14 -1.73
N GLU A 30 -6.50 -18.93 -2.20
CA GLU A 30 -5.08 -18.56 -2.27
C GLU A 30 -4.54 -18.95 -3.64
N PHE A 31 -3.67 -18.11 -4.21
CA PHE A 31 -3.03 -18.37 -5.49
C PHE A 31 -1.72 -17.58 -5.61
N TRP A 32 -0.78 -18.11 -6.38
CA TRP A 32 0.52 -17.50 -6.60
C TRP A 32 0.49 -16.56 -7.81
N ILE A 33 1.23 -15.46 -7.70
CA ILE A 33 1.63 -14.60 -8.83
C ILE A 33 3.12 -14.37 -8.69
N ALA A 34 3.91 -14.89 -9.63
CA ALA A 34 5.37 -14.85 -9.55
C ALA A 34 5.85 -15.27 -8.13
N GLY A 35 6.61 -14.41 -7.43
CA GLY A 35 7.14 -14.68 -6.10
C GLY A 35 6.19 -14.46 -4.90
N ILE A 36 4.94 -14.02 -5.11
CA ILE A 36 4.02 -13.67 -4.02
C ILE A 36 2.76 -14.56 -3.98
N LEU A 37 2.29 -14.83 -2.76
CA LEU A 37 1.02 -15.51 -2.50
C LEU A 37 -0.09 -14.49 -2.26
N ILE A 38 -1.14 -14.51 -3.07
CA ILE A 38 -2.33 -13.69 -2.88
C ILE A 38 -3.40 -14.48 -2.13
N ARG A 39 -4.00 -13.86 -1.13
CA ARG A 39 -5.11 -14.38 -0.31
C ARG A 39 -6.36 -13.56 -0.52
N ILE A 40 -7.47 -14.22 -0.82
CA ILE A 40 -8.81 -13.61 -0.75
C ILE A 40 -9.48 -14.10 0.52
N ARG A 41 -9.74 -13.19 1.45
CA ARG A 41 -10.38 -13.47 2.72
C ARG A 41 -11.87 -13.16 2.67
N GLU A 42 -12.63 -13.80 3.54
CA GLU A 42 -14.04 -13.49 3.77
C GLU A 42 -14.22 -12.00 4.12
N GLY A 43 -15.22 -11.37 3.51
CA GLY A 43 -15.47 -9.93 3.56
C GLY A 43 -14.69 -9.11 2.52
N ALA A 44 -13.61 -9.64 1.92
CA ALA A 44 -12.78 -8.87 0.99
C ALA A 44 -13.52 -8.52 -0.31
N VAL A 45 -14.43 -9.36 -0.78
CA VAL A 45 -15.13 -9.10 -2.04
C VAL A 45 -16.40 -8.27 -1.83
N ARG A 46 -16.83 -8.09 -0.59
CA ARG A 46 -18.08 -7.39 -0.28
C ARG A 46 -18.17 -6.00 -0.89
N HIS A 47 -17.19 -5.16 -0.60
CA HIS A 47 -17.16 -3.80 -1.12
C HIS A 47 -16.91 -3.75 -2.64
N ILE A 48 -16.18 -4.73 -3.21
CA ILE A 48 -15.96 -4.87 -4.67
C ILE A 48 -17.31 -5.12 -5.34
N PHE A 49 -18.07 -6.08 -4.81
CA PHE A 49 -19.37 -6.45 -5.34
C PHE A 49 -20.41 -5.34 -5.14
N GLU A 50 -20.43 -4.67 -3.99
CA GLU A 50 -21.36 -3.57 -3.72
C GLU A 50 -21.10 -2.38 -4.67
N SER A 51 -19.83 -1.99 -4.86
CA SER A 51 -19.46 -0.82 -5.66
C SER A 51 -19.45 -1.09 -7.17
N HIS A 52 -19.14 -2.33 -7.57
CA HIS A 52 -18.94 -2.74 -8.97
C HIS A 52 -19.76 -3.98 -9.33
N SER A 53 -20.96 -4.12 -8.77
CA SER A 53 -21.83 -5.30 -8.96
C SER A 53 -22.02 -5.67 -10.42
N LYS A 54 -22.19 -4.70 -11.32
CA LYS A 54 -22.34 -4.91 -12.77
C LYS A 54 -21.15 -5.64 -13.40
N ASP A 55 -19.96 -5.45 -12.84
CA ASP A 55 -18.72 -6.04 -13.34
C ASP A 55 -18.51 -7.49 -12.89
N PHE A 56 -19.20 -7.91 -11.83
CA PHE A 56 -19.01 -9.22 -11.19
C PHE A 56 -20.31 -10.02 -11.01
N SER A 57 -21.46 -9.48 -11.41
CA SER A 57 -22.78 -10.12 -11.28
C SER A 57 -22.85 -11.46 -12.02
N PHE A 58 -22.21 -11.54 -13.20
CA PHE A 58 -22.12 -12.79 -13.95
C PHE A 58 -21.35 -13.87 -13.17
N ALA A 59 -20.32 -13.46 -12.40
CA ALA A 59 -19.52 -14.37 -11.60
C ALA A 59 -20.31 -14.93 -10.40
N ALA A 60 -21.37 -14.26 -9.96
CA ALA A 60 -22.25 -14.77 -8.91
C ALA A 60 -23.05 -16.02 -9.33
N LYS A 61 -23.15 -16.33 -10.63
CA LYS A 61 -23.85 -17.52 -11.18
C LYS A 61 -25.29 -17.68 -10.69
N GLY A 62 -26.00 -16.56 -10.52
CA GLY A 62 -27.39 -16.55 -10.06
C GLY A 62 -27.60 -16.83 -8.57
N ALA A 63 -26.53 -16.94 -7.78
CA ALA A 63 -26.62 -17.06 -6.33
C ALA A 63 -27.28 -15.82 -5.70
N LYS A 64 -28.04 -16.03 -4.62
CA LYS A 64 -28.78 -14.98 -3.91
C LYS A 64 -28.31 -14.79 -2.46
N ASP A 65 -27.68 -15.81 -1.88
CA ASP A 65 -27.08 -15.73 -0.56
C ASP A 65 -25.65 -15.18 -0.64
N TRP A 66 -25.31 -14.31 0.32
CA TRP A 66 -24.02 -13.64 0.33
C TRP A 66 -22.82 -14.60 0.37
N PRO A 67 -22.79 -15.64 1.23
CA PRO A 67 -21.63 -16.54 1.30
C PRO A 67 -21.32 -17.23 -0.03
N THR A 68 -22.34 -17.65 -0.79
CA THR A 68 -22.15 -18.27 -2.11
C THR A 68 -21.73 -17.24 -3.15
N ILE A 69 -22.33 -16.04 -3.16
CA ILE A 69 -21.91 -14.94 -4.05
C ILE A 69 -20.43 -14.63 -3.83
N GLU A 70 -20.03 -14.40 -2.58
CA GLU A 70 -18.67 -14.06 -2.21
C GLU A 70 -17.68 -15.14 -2.62
N ARG A 71 -18.00 -16.42 -2.36
CA ARG A 71 -17.15 -17.54 -2.78
C ARG A 71 -17.02 -17.62 -4.30
N ASN A 72 -18.11 -17.45 -5.04
CA ASN A 72 -18.10 -17.53 -6.50
C ASN A 72 -17.31 -16.38 -7.14
N VAL A 73 -17.51 -15.15 -6.66
CA VAL A 73 -16.79 -13.98 -7.16
C VAL A 73 -15.32 -14.04 -6.76
N SER A 74 -15.00 -14.46 -5.53
CA SER A 74 -13.61 -14.68 -5.09
C SER A 74 -12.90 -15.70 -5.97
N LYS A 75 -13.57 -16.82 -6.28
CA LYS A 75 -13.05 -17.84 -7.20
C LYS A 75 -12.77 -17.25 -8.57
N HIS A 76 -13.72 -16.48 -9.09
CA HIS A 76 -13.59 -15.86 -10.40
C HIS A 76 -12.41 -14.86 -10.47
N ILE A 77 -12.23 -14.04 -9.44
CA ILE A 77 -11.10 -13.11 -9.36
C ILE A 77 -9.77 -13.89 -9.29
N ALA A 78 -9.69 -14.92 -8.45
CA ALA A 78 -8.49 -15.76 -8.33
C ALA A 78 -8.13 -16.42 -9.67
N GLU A 79 -9.11 -17.03 -10.35
CA GLU A 79 -8.92 -17.64 -11.68
C GLU A 79 -8.52 -16.58 -12.71
N MET A 80 -9.16 -15.42 -12.73
CA MET A 80 -8.87 -14.35 -13.67
C MET A 80 -7.42 -13.85 -13.55
N ILE A 81 -6.96 -13.62 -12.32
CA ILE A 81 -5.60 -13.11 -12.09
C ILE A 81 -4.58 -14.21 -12.36
N SER A 82 -4.77 -15.41 -11.80
CA SER A 82 -3.79 -16.51 -11.92
C SER A 82 -3.66 -17.08 -13.33
N SER A 83 -4.70 -16.99 -14.16
CA SER A 83 -4.66 -17.44 -15.57
C SER A 83 -4.35 -16.32 -16.57
N SER A 84 -4.09 -15.09 -16.10
CA SER A 84 -3.78 -13.98 -16.99
C SER A 84 -2.44 -14.19 -17.69
N ALA A 85 -2.42 -14.08 -19.02
CA ALA A 85 -1.19 -14.15 -19.81
C ALA A 85 -0.28 -12.94 -19.58
N HIS A 86 -0.85 -11.82 -19.12
CA HIS A 86 -0.11 -10.60 -18.81
C HIS A 86 -0.61 -9.97 -17.52
N LEU A 87 0.32 -9.60 -16.64
CA LEU A 87 0.06 -8.89 -15.39
C LEU A 87 1.09 -7.77 -15.25
N PHE A 88 0.62 -6.55 -15.02
CA PHE A 88 1.48 -5.41 -14.70
C PHE A 88 1.30 -5.04 -13.24
N LEU A 89 2.39 -4.95 -12.49
CA LEU A 89 2.40 -4.62 -11.07
C LEU A 89 3.14 -3.32 -10.82
N SER A 90 2.47 -2.38 -10.16
CA SER A 90 3.06 -1.06 -9.91
C SER A 90 2.53 -0.42 -8.64
N ASN A 91 3.41 0.29 -7.93
CA ASN A 91 3.08 1.13 -6.78
C ASN A 91 2.75 2.59 -7.16
N VAL A 92 2.89 3.01 -8.42
CA VAL A 92 2.76 4.42 -8.87
C VAL A 92 1.41 5.05 -8.53
N ARG A 93 0.35 4.25 -8.41
CA ARG A 93 -1.00 4.70 -8.04
C ARG A 93 -1.50 4.11 -6.72
N SER A 94 -0.59 3.48 -5.98
CA SER A 94 -0.88 3.00 -4.64
C SER A 94 -0.76 4.16 -3.66
N THR A 95 -1.82 4.42 -2.89
CA THR A 95 -1.80 5.45 -1.84
C THR A 95 -1.26 4.93 -0.51
N ARG A 96 -0.95 3.64 -0.42
CA ARG A 96 -0.45 3.01 0.80
C ARG A 96 0.85 2.26 0.54
N ASN A 97 1.82 2.47 1.43
CA ASN A 97 3.14 1.84 1.37
C ASN A 97 3.11 0.32 1.58
N ASP A 98 2.02 -0.22 2.13
CA ASP A 98 1.83 -1.65 2.31
C ASP A 98 1.10 -2.31 1.13
N SER A 99 0.86 -1.59 0.03
CA SER A 99 0.07 -2.12 -1.08
C SER A 99 0.66 -1.85 -2.45
N ILE A 100 0.35 -2.76 -3.37
CA ILE A 100 0.70 -2.69 -4.78
C ILE A 100 -0.54 -2.94 -5.64
N MET A 101 -0.57 -2.32 -6.82
CA MET A 101 -1.65 -2.51 -7.77
C MET A 101 -1.29 -3.58 -8.80
N ILE A 102 -2.24 -4.46 -9.08
CA ILE A 102 -2.22 -5.43 -10.18
C ILE A 102 -3.13 -4.89 -11.27
N TYR A 103 -2.60 -4.78 -12.48
CA TYR A 103 -3.34 -4.39 -13.68
C TYR A 103 -3.35 -5.54 -14.67
N LEU A 104 -4.53 -5.87 -15.17
CA LEU A 104 -4.69 -6.85 -16.24
C LEU A 104 -5.87 -6.47 -17.13
N LYS A 105 -5.83 -6.85 -18.40
CA LYS A 105 -6.90 -6.60 -19.36
C LYS A 105 -7.13 -7.86 -20.17
N ARG A 106 -8.28 -8.50 -20.00
CA ARG A 106 -8.58 -9.69 -20.80
C ARG A 106 -8.76 -9.28 -22.28
N PRO A 107 -8.47 -10.15 -23.26
CA PRO A 107 -8.57 -9.80 -24.68
C PRO A 107 -9.93 -9.23 -25.12
N GLN A 108 -11.02 -9.63 -24.45
CA GLN A 108 -12.39 -9.18 -24.76
C GLN A 108 -12.81 -7.92 -23.98
N ASP A 109 -12.01 -7.47 -23.01
CA ASP A 109 -12.38 -6.34 -22.16
C ASP A 109 -11.85 -5.03 -22.74
N LYS A 110 -12.71 -4.00 -22.72
CA LYS A 110 -12.31 -2.63 -23.02
C LYS A 110 -11.56 -1.97 -21.87
N LEU A 111 -11.86 -2.38 -20.63
CA LEU A 111 -11.34 -1.80 -19.40
C LEU A 111 -10.27 -2.70 -18.78
N TYR A 112 -9.29 -2.08 -18.12
CA TYR A 112 -8.37 -2.80 -17.24
C TYR A 112 -9.09 -3.16 -15.94
N HIS A 113 -8.87 -4.38 -15.47
CA HIS A 113 -9.14 -4.75 -14.08
C HIS A 113 -7.96 -4.31 -13.23
N CYS A 114 -8.26 -3.54 -12.20
CA CYS A 114 -7.30 -3.04 -11.24
C CYS A 114 -7.58 -3.70 -9.90
N PHE A 115 -6.61 -4.37 -9.31
CA PHE A 115 -6.72 -4.94 -7.97
C PHE A 115 -5.66 -4.33 -7.06
N VAL A 116 -6.06 -3.92 -5.86
CA VAL A 116 -5.13 -3.49 -4.82
C VAL A 116 -4.89 -4.67 -3.90
N VAL A 117 -3.63 -5.08 -3.78
CA VAL A 117 -3.23 -6.12 -2.83
C VAL A 117 -2.33 -5.51 -1.77
N ALA A 118 -2.57 -5.86 -0.51
CA ALA A 118 -1.83 -5.34 0.63
C ALA A 118 -1.02 -6.44 1.31
N HIS A 119 0.24 -6.14 1.65
CA HIS A 119 1.15 -7.05 2.32
C HIS A 119 0.62 -7.44 3.71
N GLU A 120 0.64 -8.73 4.04
CA GLU A 120 0.24 -9.25 5.36
C GLU A 120 1.39 -9.91 6.14
N GLY A 121 2.62 -9.82 5.64
CA GLY A 121 3.80 -10.52 6.17
C GLY A 121 4.35 -11.55 5.20
N ASP A 122 5.64 -11.87 5.34
CA ASP A 122 6.40 -12.74 4.44
C ASP A 122 6.21 -12.32 2.96
N ASN A 123 6.06 -13.28 2.05
CA ASN A 123 5.67 -13.01 0.66
C ASN A 123 4.15 -13.13 0.44
N CYS A 124 3.35 -12.88 1.49
CA CYS A 124 1.89 -12.99 1.44
C CYS A 124 1.21 -11.62 1.34
N TYR A 125 0.19 -11.55 0.49
CA TYR A 125 -0.62 -10.36 0.26
C TYR A 125 -2.10 -10.72 0.34
N ARG A 126 -2.93 -9.83 0.90
CA ARG A 126 -4.38 -9.93 0.81
C ARG A 126 -4.92 -9.11 -0.35
N LEU A 127 -5.93 -9.63 -1.03
CA LEU A 127 -6.78 -8.80 -1.89
C LEU A 127 -7.54 -7.81 -1.02
N ASN A 128 -7.31 -6.51 -1.25
CA ASN A 128 -7.93 -5.45 -0.49
C ASN A 128 -9.10 -4.83 -1.25
N THR A 129 -8.98 -4.58 -2.55
CA THR A 129 -10.08 -4.07 -3.40
C THR A 129 -9.85 -4.38 -4.88
N GLY A 130 -10.87 -4.15 -5.70
CA GLY A 130 -10.85 -4.37 -7.14
C GLY A 130 -11.89 -3.52 -7.87
N TYR A 131 -11.55 -3.04 -9.06
CA TYR A 131 -12.45 -2.23 -9.90
C TYR A 131 -12.00 -2.27 -11.36
N LYS A 132 -12.86 -1.79 -12.28
CA LYS A 132 -12.49 -1.58 -13.69
C LYS A 132 -12.25 -0.12 -14.00
N LYS A 133 -11.27 0.17 -14.85
CA LYS A 133 -10.95 1.54 -15.27
C LYS A 133 -10.47 1.60 -16.72
N ILE A 134 -10.82 2.69 -17.42
CA ILE A 134 -10.15 3.06 -18.67
C ILE A 134 -8.76 3.60 -18.28
N ILE A 135 -7.73 2.96 -18.81
CA ILE A 135 -6.35 3.41 -18.66
C ILE A 135 -5.79 3.54 -20.07
N GLU A 136 -5.32 4.74 -20.39
CA GLU A 136 -4.62 5.04 -21.64
C GLU A 136 -3.32 4.24 -21.69
N ASP A 137 -2.95 3.74 -22.86
CA ASP A 137 -1.79 2.85 -23.01
C ASP A 137 -0.48 3.59 -22.66
N GLU A 138 -0.45 4.91 -22.81
CA GLU A 138 0.63 5.80 -22.37
C GLU A 138 0.91 5.67 -20.86
N ALA A 139 -0.09 5.33 -20.05
CA ALA A 139 0.12 5.08 -18.62
C ALA A 139 0.98 3.83 -18.35
N PHE A 140 1.14 2.95 -19.34
CA PHE A 140 2.02 1.80 -19.31
C PHE A 140 3.33 2.02 -20.09
N SER A 141 3.44 3.08 -20.90
CA SER A 141 4.67 3.41 -21.66
C SER A 141 5.93 3.42 -20.79
N GLY A 142 7.11 3.13 -21.32
CA GLY A 142 8.37 3.04 -20.56
C GLY A 142 8.76 1.60 -20.21
N THR A 143 9.82 1.46 -19.43
CA THR A 143 10.41 0.16 -19.12
C THR A 143 9.63 -0.63 -18.07
N TRP A 144 9.59 -1.94 -18.26
CA TRP A 144 9.06 -2.93 -17.35
C TRP A 144 10.05 -4.08 -17.19
N ILE A 145 9.98 -4.79 -16.07
CA ILE A 145 10.88 -5.91 -15.79
C ILE A 145 10.10 -7.18 -15.64
N ASN A 146 10.41 -8.16 -16.48
CA ASN A 146 9.79 -9.47 -16.44
C ASN A 146 10.22 -10.20 -15.16
N CYS A 147 9.26 -10.60 -14.34
CA CYS A 147 9.52 -11.23 -13.03
C CYS A 147 10.05 -12.66 -13.17
N GLY A 148 9.80 -13.32 -14.31
CA GLY A 148 10.29 -14.69 -14.56
C GLY A 148 11.72 -14.73 -15.08
N THR A 149 12.15 -13.71 -15.82
CA THR A 149 13.45 -13.69 -16.51
C THR A 149 14.41 -12.61 -16.02
N GLY A 150 13.91 -11.59 -15.32
CA GLY A 150 14.67 -10.39 -14.92
C GLY A 150 14.99 -9.44 -16.09
N VAL A 151 14.49 -9.71 -17.29
CA VAL A 151 14.77 -8.88 -18.48
C VAL A 151 13.99 -7.57 -18.40
N VAL A 152 14.68 -6.47 -18.70
CA VAL A 152 14.09 -5.15 -18.88
C VAL A 152 13.57 -5.02 -20.30
N GLU A 153 12.29 -4.73 -20.45
CA GLU A 153 11.58 -4.62 -21.72
C GLU A 153 10.88 -3.26 -21.80
N GLU A 154 10.96 -2.60 -22.95
CA GLU A 154 10.15 -1.40 -23.21
C GLU A 154 8.69 -1.82 -23.45
N TYR A 155 7.73 -1.07 -22.91
CA TYR A 155 6.32 -1.41 -23.08
C TYR A 155 5.89 -1.46 -24.55
N TRP A 156 5.23 -2.54 -24.93
CA TRP A 156 4.50 -2.64 -26.20
C TRP A 156 3.20 -3.43 -26.02
N GLN A 157 2.23 -3.15 -26.89
CA GLN A 157 0.93 -3.80 -26.82
C GLN A 157 1.05 -5.28 -27.18
N GLY A 158 0.82 -6.16 -26.21
CA GLY A 158 0.85 -7.61 -26.40
C GLY A 158 1.96 -8.34 -25.64
N MET A 159 2.75 -7.63 -24.83
CA MET A 159 3.66 -8.25 -23.87
C MET A 159 2.96 -9.33 -23.04
N GLN A 160 3.65 -10.45 -22.82
CA GLN A 160 3.17 -11.57 -22.02
C GLN A 160 4.14 -11.85 -20.88
N GLY A 161 3.59 -12.17 -19.71
CA GLY A 161 4.34 -12.39 -18.48
C GLY A 161 3.84 -11.51 -17.33
N VAL A 162 4.57 -11.61 -16.22
CA VAL A 162 4.33 -10.80 -15.02
C VAL A 162 5.42 -9.75 -14.97
N PHE A 163 5.05 -8.48 -14.86
CA PHE A 163 5.99 -7.37 -14.97
C PHE A 163 5.88 -6.41 -13.78
N THR A 164 7.02 -5.90 -13.32
CA THR A 164 7.07 -4.76 -12.38
C THR A 164 7.56 -3.50 -13.08
N ARG A 165 7.07 -2.35 -12.61
CA ARG A 165 7.44 -1.05 -13.19
C ARG A 165 8.87 -0.61 -12.85
N GLY A 166 9.41 -1.08 -11.74
CA GLY A 166 10.74 -0.72 -11.25
C GLY A 166 11.57 -1.95 -10.90
N GLN A 167 12.85 -1.70 -10.61
CA GLN A 167 13.79 -2.71 -10.16
C GLN A 167 13.37 -3.31 -8.82
N PRO A 168 13.68 -4.60 -8.55
CA PRO A 168 13.45 -5.20 -7.24
C PRO A 168 13.97 -4.35 -6.07
N GLU A 169 15.14 -3.74 -6.23
CA GLU A 169 15.85 -2.94 -5.23
C GLU A 169 15.15 -1.63 -4.88
N GLU A 170 14.30 -1.10 -5.77
CA GLU A 170 13.62 0.20 -5.59
C GLU A 170 12.42 0.10 -4.65
N ASN A 171 11.82 -1.08 -4.52
CA ASN A 171 10.61 -1.26 -3.74
C ASN A 171 10.48 -2.68 -3.20
N PHE A 172 10.19 -2.79 -1.90
CA PHE A 172 9.98 -4.07 -1.22
C PHE A 172 8.96 -4.98 -1.92
N HIS A 173 7.89 -4.44 -2.49
CA HIS A 173 6.92 -5.26 -3.22
C HIS A 173 7.52 -5.84 -4.50
N TYR A 174 8.29 -5.06 -5.25
CA TYR A 174 9.00 -5.56 -6.44
C TYR A 174 9.99 -6.64 -6.04
N TRP A 175 10.73 -6.46 -4.95
CA TRP A 175 11.59 -7.49 -4.38
C TRP A 175 10.88 -8.83 -4.18
N CYS A 176 9.76 -8.82 -3.46
CA CYS A 176 8.95 -10.01 -3.21
C CYS A 176 8.40 -10.63 -4.51
N ILE A 177 7.88 -9.81 -5.43
CA ILE A 177 7.28 -10.27 -6.69
C ILE A 177 8.31 -10.99 -7.57
N HIS A 178 9.56 -10.55 -7.56
CA HIS A 178 10.68 -11.19 -8.26
C HIS A 178 11.20 -12.45 -7.54
N GLY A 179 10.47 -12.98 -6.56
CA GLY A 179 10.78 -14.25 -5.90
C GLY A 179 11.95 -14.18 -4.93
N ARG A 180 12.40 -12.97 -4.57
CA ARG A 180 13.49 -12.78 -3.61
C ARG A 180 12.96 -12.85 -2.17
N VAL A 181 13.83 -13.21 -1.22
CA VAL A 181 13.44 -13.36 0.19
C VAL A 181 13.61 -12.03 0.91
N PRO A 182 12.67 -11.60 1.77
CA PRO A 182 12.79 -10.37 2.55
C PRO A 182 14.05 -10.25 3.41
N SER A 183 14.63 -11.37 3.88
CA SER A 183 15.93 -11.38 4.56
C SER A 183 17.06 -10.82 3.70
N ASP A 184 16.96 -10.98 2.39
CA ASP A 184 17.95 -10.49 1.42
C ASP A 184 17.82 -8.98 1.24
N PHE A 185 16.63 -8.42 1.45
CA PHE A 185 16.37 -6.98 1.38
C PHE A 185 17.04 -6.23 2.55
N ALA A 186 17.04 -6.80 3.76
CA ALA A 186 17.73 -6.22 4.92
C ALA A 186 19.26 -6.18 4.77
N ASN A 187 19.82 -7.04 3.92
CA ASN A 187 21.24 -7.08 3.57
C ASN A 187 21.59 -6.23 2.33
N PHE A 188 20.58 -5.70 1.64
CA PHE A 188 20.77 -4.72 0.58
C PHE A 188 20.77 -3.32 1.19
N GLN A 189 21.94 -2.68 1.25
CA GLN A 189 21.97 -1.23 1.46
C GLN A 189 21.36 -0.56 0.23
N PRO A 190 20.26 0.21 0.36
CA PRO A 190 19.78 1.02 -0.74
C PRO A 190 20.90 1.98 -1.19
N PRO A 191 20.96 2.40 -2.46
CA PRO A 191 21.87 3.45 -2.87
C PRO A 191 21.67 4.65 -1.94
N VAL A 192 22.77 5.10 -1.34
CA VAL A 192 22.78 6.21 -0.39
C VAL A 192 22.02 7.38 -1.01
N ILE A 193 20.88 7.74 -0.42
CA ILE A 193 20.20 8.99 -0.72
C ILE A 193 21.13 10.09 -0.19
N VAL A 194 21.96 10.63 -1.07
CA VAL A 194 22.66 11.89 -0.79
C VAL A 194 21.58 12.96 -0.60
N PRO A 195 21.54 13.66 0.55
CA PRO A 195 20.60 14.75 0.72
C PRO A 195 20.92 15.79 -0.35
N VAL A 196 19.95 16.10 -1.21
CA VAL A 196 20.02 17.32 -2.01
C VAL A 196 19.99 18.47 -1.00
N PRO A 197 21.01 19.35 -0.93
CA PRO A 197 20.97 20.47 -0.02
C PRO A 197 19.75 21.34 -0.37
N PRO A 198 19.02 21.86 0.64
CA PRO A 198 17.85 22.69 0.37
C PRO A 198 18.27 23.92 -0.45
N PRO A 199 17.39 24.44 -1.33
CA PRO A 199 17.70 25.64 -2.09
C PRO A 199 17.98 26.80 -1.13
N VAL A 200 19.14 27.44 -1.31
CA VAL A 200 19.51 28.65 -0.58
C VAL A 200 18.63 29.79 -1.06
N TYR A 201 17.67 30.22 -0.24
CA TYR A 201 16.92 31.44 -0.50
C TYR A 201 17.76 32.64 -0.05
N LEU A 202 18.23 33.44 -1.00
CA LEU A 202 18.80 34.76 -0.73
C LEU A 202 17.66 35.71 -0.32
N ILE A 203 17.56 36.02 0.96
CA ILE A 203 16.67 37.07 1.46
C ILE A 203 17.39 38.41 1.25
N PRO A 204 16.82 39.38 0.52
CA PRO A 204 17.40 40.71 0.43
C PRO A 204 17.35 41.39 1.81
N LEU A 205 18.53 41.70 2.36
CA LEU A 205 18.69 42.54 3.54
C LEU A 205 18.21 43.95 3.21
N ILE A 206 17.08 44.37 3.78
CA ILE A 206 16.72 45.78 3.84
C ILE A 206 17.57 46.40 4.95
N PRO A 207 18.41 47.42 4.69
CA PRO A 207 19.16 48.08 5.74
C PRO A 207 18.21 48.83 6.66
N VAL A 208 18.07 48.34 7.90
CA VAL A 208 17.41 49.07 8.97
C VAL A 208 18.43 50.07 9.53
N TYR A 209 18.21 51.36 9.28
CA TYR A 209 18.92 52.42 9.99
C TYR A 209 18.43 52.46 11.43
N VAL A 210 19.26 52.00 12.37
CA VAL A 210 19.02 52.14 13.80
C VAL A 210 19.49 53.54 14.22
N VAL A 211 18.55 54.41 14.57
CA VAL A 211 18.86 55.68 15.25
C VAL A 211 19.01 55.38 16.74
N PRO A 212 20.14 55.72 17.41
CA PRO A 212 20.30 55.47 18.84
C PRO A 212 19.33 56.36 19.63
N GLN A 213 18.38 55.76 20.34
CA GLN A 213 17.65 56.45 21.40
C GLN A 213 18.43 56.29 22.70
N TYR A 214 18.96 57.42 23.20
CA TYR A 214 19.54 57.53 24.53
C TYR A 214 18.42 57.38 25.57
N VAL A 215 18.52 56.35 26.42
CA VAL A 215 17.66 56.21 27.60
C VAL A 215 18.54 56.36 28.84
N PRO A 216 18.31 57.37 29.71
CA PRO A 216 19.10 57.56 30.92
C PRO A 216 18.77 56.47 31.96
N TYR A 217 19.83 55.90 32.55
CA TYR A 217 19.75 55.03 33.72
C TYR A 217 19.22 55.81 34.92
N GLN A 218 18.11 55.39 35.53
CA GLN A 218 17.82 55.66 36.93
C GLN A 218 17.95 54.35 37.71
N GLN A 219 19.04 54.24 38.46
CA GLN A 219 19.16 53.34 39.59
C GLN A 219 18.40 53.95 40.77
N GLU A 220 17.49 53.18 41.38
CA GLU A 220 17.14 53.39 42.79
C GLU A 220 17.30 52.07 43.57
N LEU A 221 18.09 52.19 44.63
CA LEU A 221 18.48 51.20 45.63
C LEU A 221 17.39 51.04 46.69
N ILE A 222 17.16 49.82 47.18
CA ILE A 222 16.60 49.54 48.51
C ILE A 222 17.10 48.12 48.92
N TYR A 223 17.80 47.80 50.02
CA TYR A 223 18.20 48.47 51.26
C TYR A 223 19.70 48.28 51.52
#